data_AF-A0A5N7WE05-F1
#
_entry.id   AF-A0A5N7WE05-F1
#
_cell.length_a   1.000
_cell.length_b   1.000
_cell.length_c   1.000
_cell.angle_alpha   90.00
_cell.angle_beta   90.00
_cell.angle_gamma   90.00
#
_symmetry.space_group_name_H-M   'P 1'
#
loop_
_entity.id
_entity.type
_entity.pdbx_description
1 polymer ?
#
loop_
_entity_poly.entity_id
_entity_poly.type
_entity_poly.pdbx_seq_one_letter_code
_entity_poly.pdbx_strand_id
1 'polypeptide(L)' 'MSAIKNAIGRIECDGVEFTSGDVVEVLIDDKWLETRIEHNGRDYYSIDNYQLIGNQVRYSQQRNSY' A
#
# COMPACT_ATOMS: atom_id res chain seq x y z
N MET A 1 -8.04 -10.06 2.78
CA MET A 1 -8.16 -9.08 3.88
C MET A 1 -7.93 -7.70 3.32
N SER A 2 -8.48 -6.65 3.94
CA SER A 2 -8.26 -5.26 3.53
C SER A 2 -7.26 -4.58 4.46
N ALA A 3 -6.52 -3.60 3.93
CA ALA A 3 -5.54 -2.84 4.70
C ALA A 3 -6.22 -1.98 5.77
N ILE A 4 -5.59 -1.89 6.94
CA ILE A 4 -6.01 -1.11 8.10
C ILE A 4 -4.86 -0.25 8.62
N LYS A 5 -5.18 0.78 9.41
CA LYS A 5 -4.18 1.51 10.20
C LYS A 5 -4.01 0.78 11.53
N ASN A 6 -2.83 0.26 11.80
CA ASN A 6 -2.58 -0.51 13.01
C ASN A 6 -2.31 0.38 14.24
N ALA A 7 -2.06 -0.23 15.39
CA ALA A 7 -1.93 0.47 16.68
C ALA A 7 -0.77 1.47 16.75
N ILE A 8 0.27 1.31 15.93
CA ILE A 8 1.40 2.24 15.84
C ILE A 8 1.26 3.24 14.69
N GLY A 9 0.11 3.23 14.01
CA GLY A 9 -0.22 4.18 12.95
C GLY A 9 0.30 3.82 11.56
N ARG A 10 0.78 2.58 11.35
CA ARG A 10 1.21 2.10 10.02
C ARG A 10 0.06 1.46 9.27
N ILE A 11 0.21 1.40 7.95
CA ILE A 11 -0.67 0.59 7.10
C ILE A 11 -0.27 -0.86 7.24
N GLU A 12 -1.24 -1.74 7.49
CA GLU A 12 -1.04 -3.18 7.61
C GLU A 12 -2.09 -3.93 6.79
N CYS A 13 -1.68 -4.95 6.04
CA CYS A 13 -2.58 -5.84 5.32
C CYS A 13 -2.07 -7.28 5.40
N ASP A 14 -2.91 -8.22 5.82
CA ASP A 14 -2.57 -9.64 5.93
C ASP A 14 -1.30 -9.91 6.77
N GLY A 15 -1.13 -9.15 7.87
CA GLY A 15 0.04 -9.23 8.75
C GLY A 15 1.31 -8.59 8.20
N VAL A 16 1.27 -7.95 7.03
CA VAL A 16 2.39 -7.21 6.43
C VAL A 16 2.20 -5.72 6.71
N GLU A 17 3.19 -5.10 7.35
CA GLU A 17 3.26 -3.64 7.52
C GLU A 17 3.91 -2.98 6.31
N PHE A 18 3.42 -1.80 5.94
CA PHE A 18 3.99 -0.98 4.87
C PHE A 18 4.45 0.39 5.40
N THR A 19 5.46 0.94 4.75
CA THR A 19 6.16 2.17 5.14
C THR A 19 6.41 3.08 3.94
N SER A 20 6.86 4.32 4.21
CA SER A 20 7.20 5.29 3.17
C SER A 20 8.32 4.73 2.29
N GLY A 21 8.16 4.82 0.98
CA GLY A 21 9.09 4.30 -0.03
C GLY A 21 8.70 2.92 -0.59
N ASP A 22 7.78 2.19 0.05
CA ASP A 22 7.34 0.89 -0.43
C ASP A 22 6.56 1.01 -1.74
N VAL A 23 6.94 0.22 -2.73
CA VAL A 23 6.19 0.05 -3.98
C VAL A 23 5.21 -1.12 -3.81
N VAL A 24 3.93 -0.83 -3.93
CA VAL A 24 2.83 -1.75 -3.64
C VAL A 24 1.84 -1.80 -4.79
N GLU A 25 1.04 -2.84 -4.83
CA GLU A 25 -0.16 -2.91 -5.66
C GLU A 25 -1.40 -2.81 -4.76
N VAL A 26 -2.38 -2.01 -5.19
CA VAL A 26 -3.68 -1.83 -4.53
C VAL A 26 -4.77 -2.43 -5.42
N LEU A 27 -5.67 -3.24 -4.86
CA LEU A 27 -6.80 -3.80 -5.58
C LEU A 27 -7.94 -2.78 -5.68
N ILE A 28 -8.21 -2.26 -6.88
CA ILE A 28 -9.28 -1.29 -7.18
C ILE A 28 -10.02 -1.80 -8.42
N ASP A 29 -11.36 -1.90 -8.36
CA ASP A 29 -12.21 -2.37 -9.46
C ASP A 29 -11.69 -3.66 -10.12
N ASP A 30 -11.37 -4.66 -9.28
CA ASP A 30 -10.79 -5.98 -9.67
C ASP A 30 -9.44 -5.92 -10.41
N LYS A 31 -8.72 -4.79 -10.31
CA LYS A 31 -7.40 -4.60 -10.90
C LYS A 31 -6.37 -4.25 -9.84
N TRP A 32 -5.19 -4.86 -9.95
CA TRP A 32 -4.02 -4.49 -9.16
C TRP A 32 -3.34 -3.30 -9.83
N LEU A 33 -3.32 -2.17 -9.14
CA LEU A 33 -2.70 -0.93 -9.61
C LEU A 33 -1.46 -0.63 -8.76
N GLU A 34 -0.32 -0.49 -9.40
CA GLU A 34 0.94 -0.18 -8.73
C GLU A 34 0.98 1.28 -8.28
N THR A 35 1.51 1.53 -7.09
CA THR A 35 1.81 2.86 -6.57
C THR A 35 2.95 2.80 -5.56
N ARG A 36 3.42 3.96 -5.11
CA ARG A 36 4.37 4.07 -3.99
C ARG A 36 3.67 4.70 -2.78
N ILE A 37 3.88 4.10 -1.61
CA ILE A 37 3.43 4.66 -0.34
C ILE A 37 4.40 5.75 0.09
N GLU A 38 3.88 6.89 0.53
CA GLU A 38 4.63 7.99 1.11
C GLU A 38 3.99 8.43 2.43
N HIS A 39 4.74 9.20 3.22
CA HIS A 39 4.29 9.74 4.50
C HIS A 39 4.67 11.23 4.61
N ASN A 40 3.68 12.07 4.94
CA ASN A 40 3.87 13.54 5.02
C ASN A 40 4.14 14.05 6.45
N GLY A 41 4.43 13.16 7.39
CA GLY A 41 4.57 13.47 8.82
C GLY A 41 3.28 13.36 9.63
N ARG A 42 2.13 13.19 8.96
CA ARG A 42 0.82 13.00 9.60
C ARG A 42 0.17 11.68 9.25
N ASP A 43 0.11 11.35 7.96
CA ASP A 43 -0.54 10.15 7.45
C ASP A 43 0.21 9.57 6.26
N TYR A 44 -0.04 8.28 6.03
CA TYR A 44 0.39 7.57 4.83
C TYR A 44 -0.57 7.83 3.68
N TYR A 45 -0.02 7.97 2.48
CA TYR A 45 -0.78 8.17 1.25
C TYR A 45 -0.06 7.48 0.08
N SER A 46 -0.79 7.09 -0.95
CA SER A 46 -0.20 6.69 -2.22
C SER A 46 0.11 7.91 -3.07
N ILE A 47 1.20 7.91 -3.84
CA ILE A 47 1.49 9.00 -4.78
C ILE A 47 0.47 9.14 -5.92
N ASP A 48 -0.29 8.07 -6.22
CA ASP A 48 -1.31 8.05 -7.29
C ASP A 48 -2.74 8.29 -6.78
N ASN A 49 -2.89 8.74 -5.52
CA ASN A 49 -4.18 8.99 -4.86
C ASN A 49 -5.13 7.76 -4.77
N TYR A 50 -4.58 6.55 -4.78
CA TYR A 50 -5.28 5.31 -4.46
C TYR A 50 -5.63 5.24 -2.97
N GLN A 51 -6.87 4.85 -2.69
CA GLN A 51 -7.28 4.58 -1.32
C GLN A 51 -6.59 3.30 -0.83
N LEU A 52 -5.69 3.42 0.14
CA LEU A 52 -4.98 2.26 0.71
C LEU A 52 -5.86 1.53 1.73
N ILE A 53 -6.33 2.24 2.75
CA ILE A 53 -7.16 1.67 3.82
C ILE A 53 -8.52 1.24 3.27
N GLY A 54 -8.90 -0.02 3.54
CA GLY A 54 -10.13 -0.63 3.05
C GLY A 54 -9.95 -1.46 1.77
N ASN A 55 -8.85 -1.29 1.04
CA ASN A 55 -8.51 -2.11 -0.13
C ASN A 55 -7.47 -3.18 0.22
N GLN A 56 -7.37 -4.22 -0.61
CA GLN A 56 -6.24 -5.15 -0.50
C GLN A 56 -4.97 -4.46 -0.98
N VAL A 57 -3.87 -4.64 -0.24
CA VAL A 57 -2.55 -4.08 -0.57
C VAL A 57 -1.50 -5.18 -0.44
N ARG A 58 -0.58 -5.24 -1.40
CA ARG A 58 0.56 -6.18 -1.38
C ARG A 58 1.81 -5.52 -1.97
N TYR A 59 2.99 -6.03 -1.65
CA TYR A 59 4.21 -5.58 -2.33
C TYR A 59 4.11 -5.80 -3.84
N SER A 60 4.54 -4.81 -4.61
CA SER A 60 4.63 -4.98 -6.05
C SER A 60 5.67 -6.06 -6.36
N GLN A 61 5.29 -7.00 -7.22
CA GLN A 61 6.24 -7.94 -7.77
C GLN A 61 7.06 -7.20 -8.82
N GLN A 62 8.18 -6.60 -8.41
CA GLN A 62 9.17 -6.09 -9.35
C GLN A 62 9.51 -7.23 -10.32
N ARG A 63 9.03 -7.14 -11.56
CA ARG A 63 9.47 -8.03 -12.64
C ARG A 63 10.92 -7.65 -12.90
N ASN A 64 11.84 -8.35 -12.24
CA ASN A 64 13.24 -8.38 -12.65
C ASN A 64 13.28 -8.83 -14.11
N SER A 65 13.38 -7.84 -14.99
CA SER A 65 13.64 -8.05 -16.40
C SER A 65 15.16 -8.16 -16.49
N TYR A 66 15.65 -9.40 -16.53
CA TYR A 66 17.06 -9.71 -16.78
C TYR A 66 17.41 -9.41 -18.24
#